data_AF-A0A509EBL2-F1
#
_entry.id   AF-A0A509EBL2-F1
#
_cell.length_a   1.000
_cell.length_b   1.000
_cell.length_c   1.000
_cell.angle_alpha   90.00
_cell.angle_beta   90.00
_cell.angle_gamma   90.00
#
_symmetry.space_group_name_H-M   'P 1'
#
loop_
_entity.id
_entity.type
_entity.pdbx_description
1 polymer ?
#
loop_
_entity_poly.entity_id
_entity_poly.type
_entity_poly.pdbx_seq_one_letter_code
_entity_poly.pdbx_strand_id
1 'polypeptide(L)'
;MRAQAASKADHTHTEIQGWLRDLGLALGFDVWIASNDAGRPYGPGRLSGGCLNRLPERLTASGSAETVQLIDVLWLGKAGGDVAAAFEVARTTSIYSGIVRMLDLALGVEGGTARNFFRVARDNRGDDVRAQFAGPAFSRVGDLDPRYLPSSELRGTREAIARPVRIAR
;
A
#
# COMPACT_ATOMS: atom_id res chain seq x y z
N MET A 1 35.81 -21.83 -5.91
CA MET A 1 36.09 -20.37 -5.91
C MET A 1 35.25 -19.72 -6.99
N ARG A 2 34.46 -18.71 -6.58
CA ARG A 2 34.00 -17.53 -7.36
C ARG A 2 33.06 -17.81 -8.56
N ALA A 3 31.97 -17.08 -8.77
CA ALA A 3 31.48 -15.86 -8.15
C ALA A 3 29.96 -15.81 -8.25
N GLN A 4 29.38 -15.45 -7.11
CA GLN A 4 28.11 -14.77 -6.94
C GLN A 4 27.86 -13.76 -8.09
N ALA A 5 26.96 -14.12 -9.01
CA ALA A 5 26.35 -13.15 -9.90
C ALA A 5 25.35 -12.34 -9.07
N ALA A 6 25.60 -11.05 -8.94
CA ALA A 6 24.82 -10.12 -8.14
C ALA A 6 23.32 -10.17 -8.48
N SER A 7 22.50 -10.69 -7.56
CA SER A 7 21.07 -10.36 -7.56
C SER A 7 20.92 -8.99 -6.89
N LYS A 8 20.42 -8.00 -7.63
CA LYS A 8 19.93 -6.72 -7.07
C LYS A 8 19.11 -7.04 -5.82
N ALA A 9 19.49 -6.49 -4.67
CA ALA A 9 18.92 -6.84 -3.37
C ALA A 9 17.38 -6.87 -3.40
N ASP A 10 16.81 -8.05 -3.18
CA ASP A 10 15.38 -8.23 -3.03
C ASP A 10 14.93 -7.60 -1.71
N HIS A 11 14.14 -6.53 -1.80
CA HIS A 11 13.59 -5.87 -0.62
C HIS A 11 12.51 -6.72 0.04
N THR A 12 12.54 -6.76 1.36
CA THR A 12 11.55 -7.45 2.18
C THR A 12 10.21 -6.72 2.14
N HIS A 13 9.14 -7.46 2.44
CA HIS A 13 7.78 -6.92 2.57
C HIS A 13 7.73 -5.74 3.57
N THR A 14 8.35 -5.92 4.74
CA THR A 14 8.48 -4.89 5.77
C THR A 14 9.22 -3.65 5.28
N GLU A 15 10.29 -3.79 4.50
CA GLU A 15 11.04 -2.63 3.98
C GLU A 15 10.21 -1.79 3.03
N ILE A 16 9.47 -2.43 2.12
CA ILE A 16 8.60 -1.74 1.16
C ILE A 16 7.44 -1.04 1.88
N GLN A 17 6.80 -1.72 2.85
CA GLN A 17 5.78 -1.09 3.71
C GLN A 17 6.35 0.13 4.44
N GLY A 18 7.58 0.03 4.96
CA GLY A 18 8.27 1.12 5.63
C GLY A 18 8.55 2.32 4.72
N TRP A 19 8.92 2.09 3.46
CA TRP A 19 9.08 3.17 2.49
C TRP A 19 7.78 3.89 2.14
N LEU A 20 6.70 3.13 1.95
CA LEU A 20 5.37 3.71 1.70
C LEU A 20 4.90 4.51 2.92
N ARG A 21 5.17 4.02 4.12
CA ARG A 21 4.87 4.74 5.36
C ARG A 21 5.63 6.05 5.46
N ASP A 22 6.96 6.01 5.33
CA ASP A 22 7.79 7.20 5.46
C ASP A 22 7.42 8.24 4.39
N LEU A 23 7.13 7.80 3.17
CA LEU A 23 6.68 8.67 2.08
C LEU A 23 5.30 9.29 2.37
N GLY A 24 4.32 8.49 2.81
CA GLY A 24 2.98 8.99 3.13
C GLY A 24 3.01 10.02 4.26
N LEU A 25 3.80 9.77 5.31
CA LEU A 25 4.00 10.71 6.42
C LEU A 25 4.69 12.00 5.95
N ALA A 26 5.72 11.89 5.10
CA ALA A 26 6.42 13.06 4.55
C ALA A 26 5.51 13.93 3.67
N LEU A 27 4.54 13.33 2.97
CA LEU A 27 3.54 14.01 2.17
C LEU A 27 2.36 14.57 3.00
N GLY A 28 2.35 14.33 4.31
CA GLY A 28 1.34 14.88 5.23
C GLY A 28 0.06 14.05 5.35
N PHE A 29 0.05 12.81 4.87
CA PHE A 29 -1.08 11.90 5.09
C PHE A 29 -1.09 11.33 6.51
N ASP A 30 -2.26 10.90 6.96
CA ASP A 30 -2.33 9.88 8.01
C ASP A 30 -2.06 8.52 7.39
N VAL A 31 -1.18 7.73 7.99
CA VAL A 31 -0.80 6.43 7.46
C VAL A 31 -1.33 5.33 8.38
N TRP A 32 -1.90 4.29 7.80
CA TRP A 32 -2.20 3.02 8.46
C TRP A 32 -1.25 1.93 7.96
N ILE A 33 -0.80 1.06 8.87
CA ILE A 33 -0.09 -0.17 8.57
C ILE A 33 -0.98 -1.33 8.98
N ALA A 34 -1.04 -2.38 8.14
CA ALA A 34 -1.83 -3.57 8.43
C ALA A 34 -1.65 -4.06 9.87
N SER A 35 -2.75 -4.42 10.51
CA SER A 35 -2.77 -4.77 11.95
C SER A 35 -1.82 -5.91 12.32
N ASN A 36 -1.63 -6.87 11.40
CA ASN A 36 -0.73 -8.01 11.55
C ASN A 36 0.76 -7.66 11.35
N ASP A 37 1.08 -6.50 10.79
CA ASP A 37 2.45 -6.08 10.49
C ASP A 37 2.88 -4.84 11.31
N ALA A 38 1.94 -4.11 11.91
CA ALA A 38 2.18 -2.88 12.67
C ALA A 38 3.29 -3.01 13.74
N GLY A 39 3.33 -4.15 14.43
CA GLY A 39 4.31 -4.42 15.49
C GLY A 39 5.70 -4.83 15.01
N ARG A 40 5.92 -5.02 13.70
CA ARG A 40 7.21 -5.50 13.17
C ARG A 40 8.33 -4.48 13.44
N PRO A 41 9.57 -4.93 13.72
CA PRO A 41 10.71 -4.03 13.81
C PRO A 41 10.97 -3.30 12.49
N TYR A 42 11.24 -2.00 12.56
CA TYR A 42 11.64 -1.18 11.41
C TYR A 42 12.52 -0.01 11.87
N GLY A 43 13.75 0.07 11.34
CA GLY A 43 14.74 1.04 11.79
C GLY A 43 15.01 0.94 13.31
N PRO A 44 15.01 2.06 14.05
CA PRO A 44 15.18 2.04 15.51
C PRO A 44 13.90 1.69 16.29
N GLY A 45 12.77 1.46 15.61
CA GLY A 45 11.47 1.31 16.25
C GLY A 45 10.60 0.25 15.58
N ARG A 46 9.31 0.58 15.45
CA ARG A 46 8.27 -0.30 14.90
C ARG A 46 7.81 0.22 13.54
N LEU A 47 7.31 -0.68 12.70
CA LEU A 47 6.79 -0.35 11.38
C LEU A 47 5.64 0.67 11.45
N SER A 48 4.76 0.60 12.45
CA SER A 48 3.67 1.56 12.63
C SER A 48 4.07 2.87 13.34
N GLY A 49 5.36 3.19 13.50
CA GLY A 49 5.78 4.42 14.17
C GLY A 49 5.19 5.68 13.52
N GLY A 50 4.50 6.53 14.30
CA GLY A 50 3.86 7.74 13.78
C GLY A 50 2.63 7.52 12.89
N CYS A 51 2.13 6.29 12.80
CA CYS A 51 0.92 5.92 12.07
C CYS A 51 -0.33 5.99 12.96
N LEU A 52 -1.50 5.86 12.34
CA LEU A 52 -2.77 5.66 13.02
C LEU A 52 -2.76 4.35 13.83
N ASN A 53 -3.27 4.41 15.06
CA ASN A 53 -3.44 3.23 15.92
C ASN A 53 -4.81 2.56 15.72
N ARG A 54 -5.77 3.26 15.11
CA ARG A 54 -7.09 2.76 14.76
C ARG A 54 -7.54 3.42 13.45
N LEU A 55 -8.18 2.66 12.57
CA LEU A 55 -8.82 3.21 11.37
C LEU A 55 -10.05 4.05 11.74
N PRO A 56 -10.37 5.10 10.95
CA PRO A 56 -11.62 5.84 11.11
C PRO A 56 -12.84 4.93 11.06
N GLU A 57 -13.85 5.22 11.87
CA GLU A 57 -15.00 4.32 12.04
C GLU A 57 -15.75 4.05 10.74
N ARG A 58 -15.82 5.03 9.83
CA ARG A 58 -16.40 4.85 8.49
C ARG A 58 -15.75 3.74 7.65
N LEU A 59 -14.46 3.46 7.87
CA LEU A 59 -13.75 2.37 7.19
C LEU A 59 -13.91 1.02 7.90
N THR A 60 -14.50 1.02 9.10
CA THR A 60 -14.72 -0.17 9.94
C THR A 60 -16.19 -0.42 10.27
N ALA A 61 -17.10 0.44 9.80
CA ALA A 61 -18.53 0.36 10.10
C ALA A 61 -19.23 -0.72 9.25
N SER A 62 -18.66 -1.06 8.10
CA SER A 62 -19.13 -2.15 7.25
C SER A 62 -18.61 -3.51 7.73
N GLY A 63 -19.27 -4.59 7.29
CA GLY A 63 -18.87 -5.98 7.58
C GLY A 63 -17.47 -6.37 7.07
N SER A 64 -16.78 -5.47 6.37
CA SER A 64 -15.45 -5.66 5.81
C SER A 64 -14.32 -5.07 6.66
N ALA A 65 -14.59 -4.62 7.89
CA ALA A 65 -13.59 -4.02 8.78
C ALA A 65 -12.35 -4.91 8.98
N GLU A 66 -12.55 -6.22 9.14
CA GLU A 66 -11.47 -7.18 9.35
C GLU A 66 -10.56 -7.31 8.13
N THR A 67 -11.09 -7.18 6.92
CA THR A 67 -10.31 -7.29 5.69
C THR A 67 -9.58 -5.99 5.39
N VAL A 68 -10.23 -4.84 5.59
CA VAL A 68 -9.62 -3.51 5.41
C VAL A 68 -8.42 -3.30 6.33
N GLN A 69 -8.50 -3.76 7.58
CA GLN A 69 -7.38 -3.66 8.54
C GLN A 69 -6.14 -4.46 8.13
N LEU A 70 -6.29 -5.41 7.20
CA LEU A 70 -5.21 -6.25 6.67
C LEU A 70 -4.64 -5.74 5.35
N ILE A 71 -5.08 -4.57 4.87
CA ILE A 71 -4.44 -3.90 3.73
C ILE A 71 -3.08 -3.37 4.19
N ASP A 72 -2.03 -3.75 3.46
CA ASP A 72 -0.63 -3.55 3.89
C ASP A 72 -0.32 -2.12 4.32
N VAL A 73 -0.71 -1.12 3.49
CA VAL A 73 -0.59 0.30 3.83
C VAL A 73 -1.78 1.09 3.27
N LEU A 74 -2.37 1.97 4.08
CA LEU A 74 -3.36 2.96 3.62
C LEU A 74 -2.85 4.37 3.89
N TRP A 75 -3.09 5.28 2.96
CA TRP A 75 -2.92 6.71 3.16
C TRP A 75 -4.28 7.39 3.23
N LEU A 76 -4.49 8.17 4.29
CA LEU A 76 -5.74 8.87 4.57
C LEU A 76 -5.51 10.37 4.60
N GLY A 77 -6.43 11.12 4.00
CA GLY A 77 -6.45 12.58 4.12
C GLY A 77 -6.73 13.02 5.55
N LYS A 78 -6.00 14.06 6.01
CA LYS A 78 -6.13 14.63 7.37
C LYS A 78 -7.53 15.16 7.69
N ALA A 79 -8.27 15.60 6.66
CA ALA A 79 -9.64 16.06 6.77
C ALA A 79 -10.58 14.96 6.25
N GLY A 80 -11.38 14.36 7.15
CA GLY A 80 -12.43 13.40 6.79
C GLY A 80 -11.98 11.93 6.70
N GLY A 81 -10.68 11.65 6.72
CA GLY A 81 -10.17 10.28 6.71
C GLY A 81 -10.44 9.54 5.40
N ASP A 82 -10.59 10.26 4.29
CA ASP A 82 -10.73 9.70 2.95
C ASP A 82 -9.48 8.94 2.53
N VAL A 83 -9.69 7.77 1.94
CA VAL A 83 -8.59 6.94 1.44
C VAL A 83 -8.03 7.57 0.18
N ALA A 84 -6.86 8.17 0.32
CA ALA A 84 -6.11 8.80 -0.77
C ALA A 84 -5.38 7.76 -1.63
N ALA A 85 -4.91 6.67 -1.01
CA ALA A 85 -4.30 5.53 -1.68
C ALA A 85 -4.34 4.28 -0.80
N ALA A 86 -4.44 3.12 -1.45
CA ALA A 86 -4.33 1.81 -0.81
C ALA A 86 -3.23 0.99 -1.50
N PHE A 87 -2.31 0.43 -0.71
CA PHE A 87 -1.17 -0.33 -1.22
C PHE A 87 -1.20 -1.75 -0.70
N GLU A 88 -1.00 -2.68 -1.61
CA GLU A 88 -0.81 -4.10 -1.33
C GLU A 88 0.59 -4.49 -1.84
N VAL A 89 1.46 -4.94 -0.94
CA VAL A 89 2.84 -5.31 -1.23
C VAL A 89 2.90 -6.82 -1.44
N ALA A 90 3.24 -7.23 -2.66
CA ALA A 90 3.22 -8.62 -3.04
C ALA A 90 4.29 -9.45 -2.28
N ARG A 91 3.83 -10.43 -1.49
CA ARG A 91 4.62 -11.59 -1.03
C ARG A 91 4.34 -12.83 -1.90
N THR A 92 4.72 -14.02 -1.40
CA THR A 92 4.29 -15.35 -1.86
C THR A 92 2.84 -15.69 -1.46
N THR A 93 2.16 -14.88 -0.64
CA THR A 93 0.76 -15.11 -0.21
C THR A 93 -0.23 -14.96 -1.37
N SER A 94 -1.33 -15.73 -1.35
CA SER A 94 -2.26 -15.83 -2.48
C SER A 94 -2.84 -14.46 -2.84
N ILE A 95 -2.61 -14.10 -4.09
CA ILE A 95 -3.02 -12.88 -4.77
C ILE A 95 -4.49 -12.52 -4.51
N TYR A 96 -5.36 -13.53 -4.42
CA TYR A 96 -6.78 -13.39 -4.16
C TYR A 96 -7.10 -12.63 -2.86
N SER A 97 -6.30 -12.80 -1.80
CA SER A 97 -6.58 -12.17 -0.51
C SER A 97 -6.41 -10.64 -0.54
N GLY A 98 -5.35 -10.13 -1.16
CA GLY A 98 -5.13 -8.69 -1.30
C GLY A 98 -6.16 -8.03 -2.22
N ILE A 99 -6.54 -8.72 -3.30
CA ILE A 99 -7.59 -8.28 -4.23
C ILE A 99 -8.93 -8.11 -3.52
N VAL A 100 -9.35 -9.12 -2.76
CA VAL A 100 -10.62 -9.08 -2.03
C VAL A 100 -10.63 -7.96 -1.01
N ARG A 101 -9.53 -7.69 -0.30
CA ARG A 101 -9.44 -6.55 0.63
C ARG A 101 -9.61 -5.19 -0.05
N MET A 102 -9.06 -5.02 -1.25
CA MET A 102 -9.24 -3.79 -2.03
C MET A 102 -10.68 -3.65 -2.53
N LEU A 103 -11.32 -4.76 -2.95
CA LEU A 103 -12.73 -4.79 -3.32
C LEU A 103 -13.62 -4.43 -2.12
N ASP A 104 -13.36 -5.05 -0.98
CA ASP A 104 -14.02 -4.79 0.29
C ASP A 104 -13.90 -3.31 0.71
N LEU A 105 -12.71 -2.72 0.56
CA LEU A 105 -12.52 -1.29 0.80
C LEU A 105 -13.36 -0.44 -0.15
N ALA A 106 -13.36 -0.75 -1.44
CA ALA A 106 -14.10 0.06 -2.41
C ALA A 106 -15.62 -0.06 -2.26
N LEU A 107 -16.14 -1.23 -1.90
CA LEU A 107 -17.56 -1.46 -1.66
C LEU A 107 -18.02 -0.97 -0.28
N GLY A 108 -17.13 -0.98 0.71
CA GLY A 108 -17.43 -0.66 2.10
C GLY A 108 -17.41 0.83 2.44
N VAL A 109 -16.89 1.71 1.57
CA VAL A 109 -16.84 3.15 1.81
C VAL A 109 -18.04 3.83 1.11
N GLU A 110 -19.12 4.02 1.86
CA GLU A 110 -20.26 4.80 1.37
C GLU A 110 -19.87 6.27 1.16
N GLY A 111 -20.14 6.81 -0.03
CA GLY A 111 -20.00 8.24 -0.34
C GLY A 111 -18.57 8.78 -0.47
N GLY A 112 -17.53 7.95 -0.33
CA GLY A 112 -16.13 8.34 -0.51
C GLY A 112 -15.39 7.36 -1.39
N THR A 113 -15.09 7.72 -2.63
CA THR A 113 -14.23 6.91 -3.50
C THR A 113 -12.88 6.74 -2.84
N ALA A 114 -12.56 5.54 -2.34
CA ALA A 114 -11.17 5.16 -2.21
C ALA A 114 -10.55 5.29 -3.60
N ARG A 115 -9.62 6.23 -3.75
CA ARG A 115 -8.95 6.46 -5.04
C ARG A 115 -7.60 5.77 -4.95
N ASN A 116 -7.11 5.30 -6.09
CA ASN A 116 -5.72 4.89 -6.26
C ASN A 116 -5.36 3.61 -5.49
N PHE A 117 -5.62 2.47 -6.10
CA PHE A 117 -5.17 1.16 -5.62
C PHE A 117 -3.84 0.80 -6.28
N PHE A 118 -2.87 0.37 -5.49
CA PHE A 118 -1.55 0.02 -5.99
C PHE A 118 -1.13 -1.36 -5.53
N ARG A 119 -0.65 -2.18 -6.47
CA ARG A 119 0.09 -3.40 -6.17
C ARG A 119 1.57 -3.12 -6.32
N VAL A 120 2.29 -3.22 -5.20
CA VAL A 120 3.74 -3.02 -5.18
C VAL A 120 4.42 -4.38 -5.25
N ALA A 121 5.23 -4.62 -6.27
CA ALA A 121 5.95 -5.88 -6.41
C ALA A 121 7.30 -5.70 -7.13
N ARG A 122 8.10 -6.76 -7.16
CA ARG A 122 9.34 -6.82 -7.94
C ARG A 122 9.06 -6.58 -9.42
N ASP A 123 9.99 -5.94 -10.10
CA ASP A 123 9.91 -5.51 -11.51
C ASP A 123 9.49 -6.63 -12.48
N ASN A 124 9.98 -7.85 -12.26
CA ASN A 124 9.69 -9.00 -13.11
C ASN A 124 8.27 -9.58 -12.91
N ARG A 125 7.47 -9.01 -12.02
CA ARG A 125 6.09 -9.47 -11.70
C ARG A 125 5.03 -8.63 -12.41
N GLY A 126 5.41 -7.69 -13.27
CA GLY A 126 4.45 -6.79 -13.94
C GLY A 126 3.39 -7.53 -14.75
N ASP A 127 3.78 -8.53 -15.55
CA ASP A 127 2.83 -9.32 -16.35
C ASP A 127 1.93 -10.19 -15.47
N ASP A 128 2.49 -10.83 -14.43
CA ASP A 128 1.72 -11.58 -13.44
C ASP A 128 0.64 -10.69 -12.80
N VAL A 129 1.02 -9.49 -12.35
CA VAL A 129 0.12 -8.54 -11.70
C VAL A 129 -0.97 -8.07 -12.66
N ARG A 130 -0.63 -7.72 -13.90
CA ARG A 130 -1.62 -7.31 -14.93
C ARG A 130 -2.59 -8.43 -15.26
N ALA A 131 -2.09 -9.66 -15.47
CA ALA A 131 -2.94 -10.81 -15.76
C ALA A 131 -3.91 -11.11 -14.61
N GLN A 132 -3.48 -10.89 -13.35
CA GLN A 132 -4.33 -11.06 -12.18
C GLN A 132 -5.43 -10.00 -12.09
N PHE A 133 -5.13 -8.75 -12.46
CA PHE A 133 -6.11 -7.67 -12.50
C PHE A 133 -7.13 -7.82 -13.64
N ALA A 134 -6.77 -8.47 -14.74
CA ALA A 134 -7.70 -8.80 -15.82
C ALA A 134 -8.69 -9.94 -15.45
N GLY A 135 -8.57 -10.51 -14.24
CA GLY A 135 -9.42 -11.61 -13.78
C GLY A 135 -10.88 -11.22 -13.54
N PRO A 136 -11.82 -12.18 -13.54
CA PRO A 136 -13.26 -11.92 -13.43
C PRO A 136 -13.67 -11.15 -12.16
N ALA A 137 -12.93 -11.31 -11.06
CA ALA A 137 -13.22 -10.66 -9.79
C ALA A 137 -13.14 -9.12 -9.87
N PHE A 138 -12.17 -8.57 -10.62
CA PHE A 138 -12.05 -7.12 -10.83
C PHE A 138 -12.93 -6.59 -11.94
N SER A 139 -13.20 -7.40 -12.98
CA SER A 139 -14.08 -6.98 -14.08
C SER A 139 -15.49 -6.59 -13.62
N ARG A 140 -15.95 -7.14 -12.48
CA ARG A 140 -17.24 -6.83 -11.87
C ARG A 140 -17.25 -5.52 -11.09
N VAL A 141 -16.08 -4.96 -10.78
CA VAL A 141 -15.91 -3.71 -10.03
C VAL A 141 -15.09 -2.76 -10.91
N GLY A 142 -15.67 -2.42 -12.07
CA GLY A 142 -15.03 -1.75 -13.20
C GLY A 142 -14.39 -0.38 -12.92
N ASP A 143 -14.56 0.17 -11.73
CA ASP A 143 -14.03 1.49 -11.34
C ASP A 143 -12.77 1.44 -10.45
N LEU A 144 -12.30 0.24 -10.06
CA LEU A 144 -11.16 0.10 -9.15
C LEU A 144 -9.79 0.47 -9.75
N ASP A 145 -9.62 0.35 -11.07
CA ASP A 145 -8.37 0.57 -11.84
C ASP A 145 -7.06 0.43 -11.03
N PRO A 146 -6.75 -0.78 -10.51
CA PRO A 146 -5.57 -0.98 -9.69
C PRO A 146 -4.30 -0.93 -10.54
N ARG A 147 -3.32 -0.16 -10.05
CA ARG A 147 -2.07 0.11 -10.76
C ARG A 147 -0.93 -0.71 -10.21
N TYR A 148 -0.04 -1.13 -11.10
CA TYR A 148 1.21 -1.78 -10.71
C TYR A 148 2.28 -0.72 -10.41
N LEU A 149 2.93 -0.83 -9.26
CA LEU A 149 4.07 0.00 -8.86
C LEU A 149 5.30 -0.90 -8.65
N PRO A 150 6.32 -0.85 -9.52
CA PRO A 150 7.57 -1.56 -9.30
C PRO A 150 8.24 -1.10 -8.00
N SER A 151 8.76 -2.05 -7.21
CA SER A 151 9.49 -1.71 -5.97
C SER A 151 10.77 -0.93 -6.25
N SER A 152 11.41 -1.13 -7.41
CA SER A 152 12.56 -0.36 -7.87
C SER A 152 12.21 1.12 -8.13
N GLU A 153 11.04 1.38 -8.74
CA GLU A 153 10.55 2.71 -9.05
C GLU A 153 10.21 3.46 -7.77
N LEU A 154 9.49 2.82 -6.84
CA LEU A 154 9.24 3.36 -5.50
C LEU A 154 10.55 3.72 -4.80
N ARG A 155 11.54 2.81 -4.80
CA ARG A 155 12.85 3.05 -4.19
C ARG A 155 13.55 4.26 -4.81
N GLY A 156 13.56 4.36 -6.13
CA GLY A 156 14.28 5.40 -6.88
C GLY A 156 13.65 6.79 -6.78
N THR A 157 12.34 6.87 -6.53
CA THR A 157 11.59 8.15 -6.59
C THR A 157 11.15 8.68 -5.23
N ARG A 158 10.93 7.81 -4.23
CA ARG A 158 10.35 8.20 -2.92
C ARG A 158 11.07 9.37 -2.25
N GLU A 159 12.41 9.42 -2.32
CA GLU A 159 13.19 10.46 -1.65
C GLU A 159 13.07 11.81 -2.35
N ALA A 160 12.93 11.81 -3.68
CA ALA A 160 12.68 13.02 -4.45
C ALA A 160 11.26 13.55 -4.20
N ILE A 161 10.27 12.66 -4.14
CA ILE A 161 8.86 13.00 -3.89
C ILE A 161 8.66 13.51 -2.45
N ALA A 162 9.37 12.93 -1.49
CA ALA A 162 9.29 13.33 -0.08
C ALA A 162 9.89 14.72 0.21
N ARG A 163 10.61 15.33 -0.73
CA ARG A 163 11.20 16.66 -0.52
C ARG A 163 10.12 17.74 -0.67
N PRO A 164 9.91 18.60 0.35
CA PRO A 164 9.03 19.73 0.19
C PRO A 164 9.59 20.69 -0.87
N VAL A 165 8.76 21.04 -1.86
CA VAL A 165 9.08 22.09 -2.82
C VAL A 165 9.08 23.42 -2.04
N ARG A 166 10.27 23.96 -1.77
CA ARG A 166 10.41 25.33 -1.27
C ARG A 166 10.00 26.27 -2.40
N ILE A 167 8.75 26.71 -2.39
CA ILE A 167 8.35 27.86 -3.18
C ILE A 167 8.94 29.08 -2.46
N ALA A 168 10.02 29.64 -3.00
CA ALA A 168 10.54 30.92 -2.54
C ALA A 168 9.42 31.95 -2.68
N ARG A 169 9.05 32.58 -1.56
CA ARG A 169 8.19 33.76 -1.54
C ARG A 169 9.00 34.99 -1.88
#